data_AF-A0A918NG65-F1
#
_entry.id   AF-A0A918NG65-F1
#
_cell.length_a   1.000
_cell.length_b   1.000
_cell.length_c   1.000
_cell.angle_alpha   90.00
_cell.angle_beta   90.00
_cell.angle_gamma   90.00
#
_symmetry.space_group_name_H-M   'P 1'
#
loop_
_entity.id
_entity.type
_entity.pdbx_description
1 polymer ?
#
loop_
_entity_poly.entity_id
_entity_poly.type
_entity_poly.pdbx_seq_one_letter_code
_entity_poly.pdbx_strand_id
1 'polypeptide(L)'
;MLRTALISAALLLPTFAYAGDDSATAISSVPVAAQNQDRCIAQMSDFPTDDPTARYQFFRLVSDVGFGADVETRQLFNHYGQPSVEIGTPVLSVIEDIANPVLRQAAPEIVVASMNHLVDFAQTCDVYITGQTESLTAFDPTLANPELNTAIAEDALFLRQILSESLSRLGADSDPIWAGATRAYSRSLVTQRDSVEFAAFESEIAELETLFMDDLDGRLARSNDVINSEMDREILGDSVQLSNDMNEAAMKQARQDRLYRLLRIFGGGR
;
A
#
# COMPACT_ATOMS: atom_id res chain seq x y z
N MET A 1 -86.13 -5.21 22.07
CA MET A 1 -86.00 -4.59 23.41
C MET A 1 -84.78 -3.67 23.37
N LEU A 2 -84.99 -2.37 23.09
CA LEU A 2 -84.68 -1.22 23.99
C LEU A 2 -83.25 -1.22 24.55
N ARG A 3 -82.37 -0.31 24.08
CA ARG A 3 -81.99 1.02 24.68
C ARG A 3 -80.61 0.95 25.37
N THR A 4 -79.55 1.53 24.79
CA THR A 4 -79.00 2.91 24.98
C THR A 4 -78.40 3.26 26.35
N ALA A 5 -77.23 3.92 26.28
CA ALA A 5 -76.63 4.95 27.15
C ALA A 5 -75.37 4.51 27.92
N LEU A 6 -74.15 5.06 27.71
CA LEU A 6 -73.59 6.43 27.78
C LEU A 6 -73.25 6.92 29.21
N ILE A 7 -71.96 7.31 29.37
CA ILE A 7 -71.43 8.53 30.02
C ILE A 7 -70.81 8.49 31.44
N SER A 8 -69.56 9.01 31.48
CA SER A 8 -68.84 9.79 32.53
C SER A 8 -68.29 9.14 33.80
N ALA A 9 -67.26 9.66 34.49
CA ALA A 9 -66.10 10.55 34.24
C ALA A 9 -65.51 10.86 35.64
N ALA A 10 -64.18 11.06 35.73
CA ALA A 10 -63.48 11.92 36.72
C ALA A 10 -63.51 11.50 38.21
N LEU A 11 -62.57 11.80 39.12
CA LEU A 11 -61.33 12.61 39.22
C LEU A 11 -60.78 12.28 40.64
N LEU A 12 -59.45 12.35 40.86
CA LEU A 12 -58.81 13.05 42.00
C LEU A 12 -57.29 12.74 42.08
N LEU A 13 -56.49 13.77 41.79
CA LEU A 13 -55.08 13.94 42.16
C LEU A 13 -54.97 14.40 43.63
N PRO A 14 -53.75 14.40 44.21
CA PRO A 14 -53.07 15.69 44.31
C PRO A 14 -51.57 15.65 43.96
N THR A 15 -51.14 16.83 43.54
CA THR A 15 -49.83 17.33 43.20
C THR A 15 -48.90 17.48 44.42
N PHE A 16 -47.62 17.14 44.25
CA PHE A 16 -46.51 17.90 44.86
C PHE A 16 -45.50 18.25 43.78
N ALA A 17 -45.38 19.55 43.52
CA ALA A 17 -44.30 20.13 42.76
C ALA A 17 -43.14 20.39 43.72
N TYR A 18 -41.93 20.01 43.32
CA TYR A 18 -40.70 20.63 43.82
C TYR A 18 -39.94 21.12 42.59
N ALA A 19 -39.68 22.42 42.58
CA ALA A 19 -38.89 23.10 41.57
C ALA A 19 -37.44 23.19 42.05
N GLY A 20 -36.51 23.01 41.10
CA GLY A 20 -35.14 23.55 41.14
C GLY A 20 -34.15 22.78 42.01
N ASP A 21 -33.34 21.94 41.37
CA ASP A 21 -31.91 22.25 41.35
C ASP A 21 -31.28 21.78 40.03
N ASP A 22 -30.49 22.67 39.46
CA ASP A 22 -29.69 22.48 38.26
C ASP A 22 -28.70 21.34 38.48
N SER A 23 -28.89 20.23 37.78
CA SER A 23 -27.84 19.28 37.49
C SER A 23 -28.19 18.61 36.18
N ALA A 24 -27.85 19.31 35.10
CA ALA A 24 -27.65 18.69 33.81
C ALA A 24 -26.60 17.57 33.97
N THR A 25 -27.06 16.36 34.28
CA THR A 25 -26.34 15.16 33.88
C THR A 25 -26.51 15.08 32.37
N ALA A 26 -25.66 15.85 31.68
CA ALA A 26 -25.26 15.54 30.33
C ALA A 26 -24.79 14.10 30.36
N ILE A 27 -25.67 13.18 29.96
CA ILE A 27 -25.25 11.91 29.40
C ILE A 27 -24.47 12.35 28.18
N SER A 28 -23.16 12.51 28.35
CA SER A 28 -22.22 12.64 27.26
C SER A 28 -22.35 11.35 26.48
N SER A 29 -23.25 11.35 25.50
CA SER A 29 -23.24 10.40 24.42
C SER A 29 -21.99 10.74 23.61
N VAL A 30 -20.82 10.40 24.16
CA VAL A 30 -19.62 10.30 23.35
C VAL A 30 -19.99 9.27 22.29
N PRO A 31 -20.14 9.65 21.02
CA PRO A 31 -20.41 8.66 19.98
C PRO A 31 -19.31 7.61 20.08
N VAL A 32 -19.63 6.32 19.92
CA VAL A 32 -18.65 5.21 20.01
C VAL A 32 -17.39 5.49 19.14
N ALA A 33 -17.54 6.27 18.07
CA ALA A 33 -16.44 6.80 17.26
C ALA A 33 -15.42 7.67 18.02
N ALA A 34 -15.87 8.53 18.95
CA ALA A 34 -15.00 9.39 19.75
C ALA A 34 -14.29 8.61 20.88
N GLN A 35 -14.94 7.62 21.51
CA GLN A 35 -14.27 6.73 22.48
C GLN A 35 -13.17 5.89 21.82
N ASN A 36 -13.40 5.41 20.59
CA ASN A 36 -12.37 4.70 19.84
C ASN A 36 -11.23 5.63 19.43
N GLN A 37 -11.52 6.88 19.04
CA GLN A 37 -10.48 7.88 18.75
C GLN A 37 -9.61 8.19 19.96
N ASP A 38 -10.20 8.41 21.13
CA ASP A 38 -9.43 8.68 22.36
C ASP A 38 -8.53 7.50 22.73
N ARG A 39 -8.99 6.25 22.55
CA ARG A 39 -8.17 5.04 22.70
C ARG A 39 -7.01 5.01 21.69
N CYS A 40 -7.29 5.26 20.42
CA CYS A 40 -6.28 5.24 19.36
C CYS A 40 -5.21 6.32 19.58
N ILE A 41 -5.62 7.51 20.03
CA ILE A 41 -4.70 8.61 20.34
C ILE A 41 -3.88 8.29 21.60
N ALA A 42 -4.50 7.79 22.66
CA ALA A 42 -3.83 7.48 23.92
C ALA A 42 -2.79 6.35 23.78
N GLN A 43 -3.10 5.29 23.03
CA GLN A 43 -2.12 4.21 22.77
C GLN A 43 -0.94 4.70 21.92
N MET A 44 -1.10 5.81 21.19
CA MET A 44 -0.08 6.39 20.33
C MET A 44 0.72 7.52 20.98
N SER A 45 0.17 8.21 21.99
CA SER A 45 0.93 9.20 22.75
C SER A 45 2.09 8.60 23.54
N ASP A 46 2.05 7.29 23.77
CA ASP A 46 3.14 6.53 24.40
C ASP A 46 4.22 6.06 23.41
N PHE A 47 4.13 6.43 22.13
CA PHE A 47 5.17 6.08 21.17
C PHE A 47 6.48 6.82 21.51
N PRO A 48 7.61 6.11 21.68
CA PRO A 48 8.80 6.66 22.34
C PRO A 48 9.58 7.66 21.49
N THR A 49 9.22 7.84 20.21
CA THR A 49 9.91 8.75 19.29
C THR A 49 8.94 9.66 18.54
N ASP A 50 9.41 10.89 18.31
CA ASP A 50 8.74 11.87 17.43
C ASP A 50 9.23 11.76 15.97
N ASP A 51 10.06 10.75 15.66
CA ASP A 51 10.59 10.55 14.31
C ASP A 51 9.47 10.13 13.33
N PRO A 52 9.22 10.91 12.26
CA PRO A 52 8.17 10.60 11.29
C PRO A 52 8.39 9.26 10.58
N THR A 53 9.64 8.86 10.36
CA THR A 53 9.97 7.59 9.72
C THR A 53 9.59 6.40 10.60
N ALA A 54 10.00 6.42 11.87
CA ALA A 54 9.63 5.37 12.84
C ALA A 54 8.11 5.26 13.03
N ARG A 55 7.39 6.39 13.06
CA ARG A 55 5.93 6.40 13.15
C ARG A 55 5.28 5.79 11.90
N TYR A 56 5.75 6.16 10.72
CA TYR A 56 5.27 5.59 9.46
C TYR A 56 5.48 4.07 9.42
N GLN A 57 6.70 3.61 9.74
CA GLN A 57 7.03 2.19 9.81
C GLN A 57 6.11 1.44 10.76
N PHE A 58 5.89 1.98 11.96
CA PHE A 58 5.02 1.38 12.95
C PHE A 58 3.55 1.29 12.48
N PHE A 59 2.99 2.38 11.97
CA PHE A 59 1.60 2.38 11.48
C PHE A 59 1.39 1.38 10.36
N ARG A 60 2.34 1.33 9.43
CA ARG A 60 2.29 0.40 8.32
C ARG A 60 2.45 -1.04 8.78
N LEU A 61 3.39 -1.31 9.70
CA LEU A 61 3.58 -2.63 10.32
C LEU A 61 2.30 -3.12 10.98
N VAL A 62 1.67 -2.29 11.82
CA VAL A 62 0.43 -2.66 12.53
C VAL A 62 -0.71 -2.96 11.56
N SER A 63 -0.87 -2.12 10.53
CA SER A 63 -1.85 -2.35 9.46
C SER A 63 -1.62 -3.69 8.76
N ASP A 64 -0.37 -3.99 8.40
CA ASP A 64 0.00 -5.21 7.66
C ASP A 64 -0.06 -6.47 8.54
N VAL A 65 0.12 -6.35 9.86
CA VAL A 65 -0.09 -7.45 10.81
C VAL A 65 -1.59 -7.75 10.99
N GLY A 66 -2.44 -6.73 10.98
CA GLY A 66 -3.91 -6.87 11.04
C GLY A 66 -4.54 -7.46 9.77
N PHE A 67 -3.78 -7.56 8.68
CA PHE A 67 -4.27 -8.02 7.38
C PHE A 67 -4.85 -9.44 7.44
N GLY A 68 -6.09 -9.59 6.96
CA GLY A 68 -6.74 -10.90 6.83
C GLY A 68 -7.19 -11.52 8.16
N ALA A 69 -7.14 -10.78 9.28
CA ALA A 69 -7.74 -11.22 10.53
C ALA A 69 -9.27 -11.01 10.48
N ASP A 70 -10.03 -12.05 10.19
CA ASP A 70 -11.49 -12.01 10.27
C ASP A 70 -12.00 -12.19 11.71
N VAL A 71 -13.33 -12.10 11.89
CA VAL A 71 -13.97 -12.24 13.20
C VAL A 71 -13.69 -13.61 13.82
N GLU A 72 -13.65 -14.67 13.00
CA GLU A 72 -13.37 -16.04 13.46
C GLU A 72 -11.91 -16.19 13.92
N THR A 73 -10.97 -15.60 13.18
CA THR A 73 -9.54 -15.55 13.54
C THR A 73 -9.31 -14.78 14.85
N ARG A 74 -10.08 -13.71 15.12
CA ARG A 74 -10.02 -13.02 16.41
C ARG A 74 -10.59 -13.83 17.56
N GLN A 75 -11.66 -14.57 17.33
CA GLN A 75 -12.20 -15.49 18.34
C GLN A 75 -11.22 -16.61 18.67
N LEU A 76 -10.53 -17.14 17.66
CA LEU A 76 -9.41 -18.07 17.81
C LEU A 76 -8.32 -17.48 18.72
N PHE A 77 -7.90 -16.24 18.45
CA PHE A 77 -6.86 -15.59 19.25
C PHE A 77 -7.31 -15.31 20.69
N ASN A 78 -8.57 -14.93 20.91
CA ASN A 78 -9.13 -14.77 22.26
C ASN A 78 -9.17 -16.10 23.04
N HIS A 79 -9.38 -17.22 22.36
CA HIS A 79 -9.42 -18.53 23.00
C HIS A 79 -8.03 -18.99 23.45
N TYR A 80 -7.05 -18.93 22.55
CA TYR A 80 -5.68 -19.40 22.81
C TYR A 80 -4.78 -18.36 23.48
N GLY A 81 -5.12 -17.08 23.39
CA GLY A 81 -4.39 -15.97 24.00
C GLY A 81 -4.78 -15.77 25.45
N GLN A 82 -3.94 -16.22 26.39
CA GLN A 82 -4.18 -16.08 27.82
C GLN A 82 -2.87 -15.77 28.57
N PRO A 83 -2.89 -14.87 29.58
CA PRO A 83 -4.00 -13.98 29.95
C PRO A 83 -4.19 -12.86 28.91
N SER A 84 -5.36 -12.21 28.91
CA SER A 84 -5.59 -11.03 28.06
C SER A 84 -4.66 -9.89 28.46
N VAL A 85 -4.04 -9.24 27.48
CA VAL A 85 -3.21 -8.04 27.69
C VAL A 85 -4.06 -6.89 28.23
N GLU A 86 -3.55 -6.17 29.24
CA GLU A 86 -4.24 -5.05 29.88
C GLU A 86 -4.47 -3.90 28.88
N ILE A 87 -5.67 -3.32 28.92
CA ILE A 87 -6.03 -2.16 28.09
C ILE A 87 -5.18 -0.97 28.53
N GLY A 88 -4.42 -0.39 27.60
CA GLY A 88 -3.46 0.69 27.87
C GLY A 88 -2.01 0.23 27.92
N THR A 89 -1.75 -1.07 27.74
CA THR A 89 -0.37 -1.56 27.49
C THR A 89 0.17 -0.90 26.22
N PRO A 90 1.38 -0.28 26.26
CA PRO A 90 1.99 0.33 25.08
C PRO A 90 2.20 -0.70 23.96
N VAL A 91 1.88 -0.34 22.72
CA VAL A 91 1.98 -1.30 21.60
C VAL A 91 3.42 -1.77 21.38
N LEU A 92 4.42 -0.95 21.72
CA LEU A 92 5.82 -1.34 21.62
C LEU A 92 6.18 -2.49 22.56
N SER A 93 5.73 -2.47 23.82
CA SER A 93 5.99 -3.57 24.75
C SER A 93 5.30 -4.86 24.31
N VAL A 94 4.13 -4.74 23.68
CA VAL A 94 3.43 -5.88 23.07
C VAL A 94 4.27 -6.50 21.93
N ILE A 95 4.89 -5.68 21.09
CA ILE A 95 5.81 -6.15 20.03
C ILE A 95 7.04 -6.81 20.63
N GLU A 96 7.61 -6.26 21.71
CA GLU A 96 8.75 -6.88 22.42
C GLU A 96 8.41 -8.26 22.98
N ASP A 97 7.21 -8.43 23.56
CA ASP A 97 6.74 -9.72 24.05
C ASP A 97 6.57 -10.74 22.92
N ILE A 98 6.07 -10.32 21.75
CA ILE A 98 6.00 -11.16 20.55
C ILE A 98 7.40 -11.49 20.03
N ALA A 99 8.33 -10.53 20.08
CA ALA A 99 9.72 -10.68 19.67
C ALA A 99 10.52 -11.65 20.58
N ASN A 100 10.08 -11.83 21.83
CA ASN A 100 10.83 -12.54 22.85
C ASN A 100 10.91 -14.07 22.57
N PRO A 101 12.10 -14.63 22.29
CA PRO A 101 12.24 -16.05 21.97
C PRO A 101 11.91 -16.98 23.15
N VAL A 102 12.03 -16.50 24.39
CA VAL A 102 11.68 -17.28 25.59
C VAL A 102 10.17 -17.45 25.67
N LEU A 103 9.40 -16.38 25.46
CA LEU A 103 7.94 -16.44 25.50
C LEU A 103 7.39 -17.34 24.39
N ARG A 104 7.97 -17.29 23.19
CA ARG A 104 7.57 -18.18 22.07
C ARG A 104 7.70 -19.66 22.38
N GLN A 105 8.66 -20.05 23.22
CA GLN A 105 8.89 -21.46 23.57
C GLN A 105 8.18 -21.87 24.85
N ALA A 106 8.19 -21.01 25.87
CA ALA A 106 7.74 -21.35 27.21
C ALA A 106 6.27 -20.99 27.47
N ALA A 107 5.72 -19.98 26.78
CA ALA A 107 4.38 -19.46 26.99
C ALA A 107 3.78 -18.92 25.66
N PRO A 108 3.54 -19.79 24.66
CA PRO A 108 2.99 -19.38 23.37
C PRO A 108 1.62 -18.67 23.48
N GLU A 109 0.85 -18.95 24.53
CA GLU A 109 -0.42 -18.28 24.85
C GLU A 109 -0.26 -16.77 25.09
N ILE A 110 0.87 -16.33 25.66
CA ILE A 110 1.16 -14.90 25.86
C ILE A 110 1.42 -14.23 24.50
N VAL A 111 2.16 -14.90 23.63
CA VAL A 111 2.44 -14.39 22.27
C VAL A 111 1.15 -14.24 21.47
N VAL A 112 0.22 -15.21 21.58
CA VAL A 112 -1.10 -15.12 20.94
C VAL A 112 -1.91 -13.96 21.53
N ALA A 113 -1.89 -13.75 22.85
CA ALA A 113 -2.58 -12.64 23.50
C ALA A 113 -2.02 -11.27 23.05
N SER A 114 -0.71 -11.14 22.96
CA SER A 114 -0.03 -9.93 22.48
C SER A 114 -0.34 -9.65 21.00
N MET A 115 -0.28 -10.67 20.15
CA MET A 115 -0.70 -10.53 18.75
C MET A 115 -2.16 -10.14 18.61
N ASN A 116 -3.05 -10.72 19.42
CA ASN A 116 -4.47 -10.38 19.43
C ASN A 116 -4.69 -8.91 19.80
N HIS A 117 -3.94 -8.40 20.79
CA HIS A 117 -3.99 -6.99 21.17
C HIS A 117 -3.60 -6.06 20.02
N LEU A 118 -2.53 -6.41 19.29
CA LEU A 118 -2.05 -5.64 18.16
C LEU A 118 -3.03 -5.68 16.98
N VAL A 119 -3.62 -6.85 16.69
CA VAL A 119 -4.66 -7.01 15.66
C VAL A 119 -5.94 -6.26 16.04
N ASP A 120 -6.36 -6.29 17.31
CA ASP A 120 -7.51 -5.52 17.80
C ASP A 120 -7.28 -4.02 17.65
N PHE A 121 -6.07 -3.54 17.93
CA PHE A 121 -5.67 -2.17 17.70
C PHE A 121 -5.70 -1.82 16.21
N ALA A 122 -5.10 -2.64 15.34
CA ALA A 122 -5.10 -2.43 13.89
C ALA A 122 -6.51 -2.26 13.32
N GLN A 123 -7.46 -3.12 13.74
CA GLN A 123 -8.84 -3.06 13.25
C GLN A 123 -9.66 -1.92 13.86
N THR A 124 -9.51 -1.68 15.16
CA THR A 124 -10.27 -0.64 15.85
C THR A 124 -9.82 0.75 15.41
N CYS A 125 -8.52 0.90 15.15
CA CYS A 125 -7.88 2.16 14.79
C CYS A 125 -7.56 2.29 13.30
N ASP A 126 -8.10 1.43 12.43
CA ASP A 126 -7.80 1.38 10.99
C ASP A 126 -7.86 2.78 10.34
N VAL A 127 -8.99 3.47 10.47
CA VAL A 127 -9.19 4.82 9.92
C VAL A 127 -8.17 5.84 10.46
N TYR A 128 -7.79 5.72 11.73
CA TYR A 128 -6.78 6.60 12.33
C TYR A 128 -5.39 6.28 11.78
N ILE A 129 -5.01 4.99 11.71
CA ILE A 129 -3.73 4.52 11.20
C ILE A 129 -3.58 4.91 9.73
N THR A 130 -4.60 4.68 8.90
CA THR A 130 -4.60 5.10 7.48
C THR A 130 -4.45 6.61 7.37
N GLY A 131 -5.23 7.39 8.12
CA GLY A 131 -5.14 8.86 8.09
C GLY A 131 -3.78 9.41 8.53
N GLN A 132 -3.15 8.80 9.54
CA GLN A 132 -1.78 9.17 9.96
C GLN A 132 -0.75 8.79 8.89
N THR A 133 -0.89 7.60 8.30
CA THR A 133 0.01 7.12 7.24
C THR A 133 -0.06 8.04 6.02
N GLU A 134 -1.27 8.40 5.57
CA GLU A 134 -1.49 9.34 4.46
C GLU A 134 -0.99 10.76 4.80
N SER A 135 -1.18 11.21 6.04
CA SER A 135 -0.66 12.52 6.47
C SER A 135 0.86 12.55 6.48
N LEU A 136 1.52 11.45 6.88
CA LEU A 136 2.98 11.36 6.91
C LEU A 136 3.55 11.30 5.50
N THR A 137 2.95 10.55 4.59
CA THR A 137 3.39 10.50 3.18
C THR A 137 3.13 11.82 2.45
N ALA A 138 2.08 12.57 2.83
CA ALA A 138 1.85 13.91 2.32
C ALA A 138 2.90 14.92 2.82
N PHE A 139 3.43 14.72 4.04
CA PHE A 139 4.50 15.54 4.59
C PHE A 139 5.87 15.20 3.99
N ASP A 140 6.18 13.90 3.89
CA ASP A 140 7.40 13.38 3.30
C ASP A 140 7.09 12.23 2.33
N PRO A 141 7.10 12.52 1.01
CA PRO A 141 6.85 11.52 -0.02
C PRO A 141 7.89 10.40 -0.07
N THR A 142 9.08 10.59 0.50
CA THR A 142 10.13 9.57 0.50
C THR A 142 9.80 8.39 1.41
N LEU A 143 8.85 8.57 2.35
CA LEU A 143 8.32 7.48 3.19
C LEU A 143 7.55 6.44 2.37
N ALA A 144 6.99 6.81 1.22
CA ALA A 144 6.30 5.89 0.32
C ALA A 144 7.26 5.07 -0.56
N ASN A 145 8.54 4.95 -0.18
CA ASN A 145 9.54 4.17 -0.91
C ASN A 145 9.14 2.67 -0.96
N PRO A 146 9.09 2.05 -2.16
CA PRO A 146 8.85 0.62 -2.32
C PRO A 146 9.76 -0.27 -1.46
N GLU A 147 11.06 0.00 -1.38
CA GLU A 147 12.01 -0.82 -0.61
C GLU A 147 11.68 -0.80 0.89
N LEU A 148 11.37 0.39 1.41
CA LEU A 148 10.98 0.57 2.81
C LEU A 148 9.66 -0.16 3.10
N ASN A 149 8.68 -0.03 2.21
CA ASN A 149 7.37 -0.68 2.36
C ASN A 149 7.49 -2.21 2.28
N THR A 150 8.35 -2.73 1.41
CA THR A 150 8.63 -4.17 1.33
C THR A 150 9.27 -4.67 2.62
N ALA A 151 10.28 -3.96 3.17
CA ALA A 151 10.90 -4.32 4.44
C ALA A 151 9.89 -4.34 5.61
N ILE A 152 8.99 -3.34 5.68
CA ILE A 152 7.94 -3.31 6.70
C ILE A 152 6.98 -4.50 6.54
N ALA A 153 6.62 -4.85 5.30
CA ALA A 153 5.74 -5.97 5.03
C ALA A 153 6.39 -7.32 5.35
N GLU A 154 7.71 -7.45 5.17
CA GLU A 154 8.50 -8.62 5.62
C GLU A 154 8.51 -8.75 7.15
N ASP A 155 8.71 -7.66 7.88
CA ASP A 155 8.65 -7.65 9.34
C ASP A 155 7.24 -8.03 9.84
N ALA A 156 6.20 -7.52 9.20
CA ALA A 156 4.82 -7.90 9.50
C ALA A 156 4.58 -9.40 9.25
N LEU A 157 5.08 -9.92 8.12
CA LEU A 157 5.01 -11.33 7.78
C LEU A 157 5.71 -12.20 8.83
N PHE A 158 6.88 -11.77 9.32
CA PHE A 158 7.60 -12.46 10.38
C PHE A 158 6.76 -12.56 11.67
N LEU A 159 6.19 -11.45 12.14
CA LEU A 159 5.29 -11.45 13.32
C LEU A 159 4.09 -12.38 13.12
N ARG A 160 3.52 -12.38 11.92
CA ARG A 160 2.39 -13.25 11.58
C ARG A 160 2.76 -14.73 11.50
N GLN A 161 3.97 -15.06 11.06
CA GLN A 161 4.51 -16.43 11.08
C GLN A 161 4.71 -16.93 12.50
N ILE A 162 5.23 -16.09 13.39
CA ILE A 162 5.37 -16.41 14.81
C ILE A 162 4.01 -16.75 15.42
N LEU A 163 2.97 -15.95 15.12
CA LEU A 163 1.62 -16.26 15.57
C LEU A 163 1.13 -17.62 15.06
N SER A 164 1.36 -17.91 13.77
CA SER A 164 1.00 -19.21 13.19
C SER A 164 1.71 -20.37 13.91
N GLU A 165 2.99 -20.20 14.24
CA GLU A 165 3.76 -21.21 14.98
C GLU A 165 3.23 -21.37 16.42
N SER A 166 2.97 -20.27 17.12
CA SER A 166 2.42 -20.28 18.48
C SER A 166 1.05 -20.98 18.53
N LEU A 167 0.18 -20.73 17.55
CA LEU A 167 -1.11 -21.41 17.43
C LEU A 167 -0.96 -22.91 17.18
N SER A 168 -0.02 -23.32 16.32
CA SER A 168 0.27 -24.74 16.10
C SER A 168 0.82 -25.42 17.35
N ARG A 169 1.70 -24.75 18.12
CA ARG A 169 2.20 -25.26 19.40
C ARG A 169 1.09 -25.47 20.44
N LEU A 170 0.07 -24.62 20.42
CA LEU A 170 -1.12 -24.73 21.25
C LEU A 170 -2.15 -25.75 20.72
N GLY A 171 -1.90 -26.36 19.56
CA GLY A 171 -2.76 -27.39 18.96
C GLY A 171 -3.98 -26.85 18.22
N ALA A 172 -4.01 -25.57 17.87
CA ALA A 172 -5.14 -24.92 17.18
C ALA A 172 -5.43 -25.47 15.78
N ASP A 173 -4.46 -26.14 15.16
CA ASP A 173 -4.57 -26.84 13.89
C ASP A 173 -5.25 -28.22 14.03
N SER A 174 -5.10 -28.84 15.20
CA SER A 174 -5.67 -30.15 15.52
C SER A 174 -7.07 -30.08 16.15
N ASP A 175 -7.46 -28.92 16.68
CA ASP A 175 -8.77 -28.72 17.29
C ASP A 175 -9.88 -28.64 16.21
N PRO A 176 -10.91 -29.51 16.24
CA PRO A 176 -11.96 -29.54 15.23
C PRO A 176 -12.80 -28.25 15.15
N ILE A 177 -12.89 -27.47 16.23
CA ILE A 177 -13.62 -26.20 16.27
C ILE A 177 -12.82 -25.11 15.58
N TRP A 178 -11.51 -25.06 15.85
CA TRP A 178 -10.64 -23.95 15.49
C TRP A 178 -9.79 -24.20 14.23
N ALA A 179 -9.64 -25.44 13.79
CA ALA A 179 -8.84 -25.81 12.62
C ALA A 179 -9.29 -25.11 11.33
N GLY A 180 -10.56 -24.71 11.22
CA GLY A 180 -11.06 -23.91 10.10
C GLY A 180 -10.43 -22.51 10.05
N ALA A 181 -10.51 -21.78 11.15
CA ALA A 181 -9.94 -20.44 11.31
C ALA A 181 -8.41 -20.47 11.17
N THR A 182 -7.73 -21.45 11.78
CA THR A 182 -6.27 -21.64 11.63
C THR A 182 -5.85 -21.84 10.17
N ARG A 183 -6.65 -22.59 9.38
CA ARG A 183 -6.43 -22.79 7.93
C ARG A 183 -6.77 -21.57 7.08
N ALA A 184 -7.66 -20.70 7.53
CA ALA A 184 -7.95 -19.42 6.87
C ALA A 184 -6.79 -18.44 7.11
N TYR A 185 -6.33 -18.35 8.36
CA TYR A 185 -5.18 -17.55 8.74
C TYR A 185 -3.91 -17.97 7.99
N SER A 186 -3.61 -19.28 7.91
CA SER A 186 -2.44 -19.75 7.16
C SER A 186 -2.51 -19.44 5.66
N ARG A 187 -3.69 -19.49 5.05
CA ARG A 187 -3.88 -19.05 3.66
C ARG A 187 -3.64 -17.56 3.49
N SER A 188 -4.13 -16.73 4.41
CA SER A 188 -3.91 -15.29 4.38
C SER A 188 -2.41 -14.93 4.52
N LEU A 189 -1.65 -15.74 5.26
CA LEU A 189 -0.21 -15.59 5.39
C LEU A 189 0.51 -15.90 4.07
N VAL A 190 0.12 -16.97 3.38
CA VAL A 190 0.67 -17.29 2.05
C VAL A 190 0.35 -16.18 1.05
N THR A 191 -0.88 -15.66 1.03
CA THR A 191 -1.25 -14.54 0.16
C THR A 191 -0.40 -13.30 0.43
N GLN A 192 -0.14 -12.96 1.69
CA GLN A 192 0.74 -11.84 2.00
C GLN A 192 2.18 -12.11 1.59
N ARG A 193 2.72 -13.31 1.87
CA ARG A 193 4.07 -13.68 1.43
C ARG A 193 4.22 -13.54 -0.08
N ASP A 194 3.28 -14.10 -0.84
CA ASP A 194 3.31 -14.02 -2.29
C ASP A 194 3.26 -12.54 -2.74
N SER A 195 2.45 -11.70 -2.09
CA SER A 195 2.41 -10.26 -2.42
C SER A 195 3.72 -9.52 -2.13
N VAL A 196 4.43 -9.89 -1.06
CA VAL A 196 5.75 -9.32 -0.71
C VAL A 196 6.81 -9.78 -1.72
N GLU A 197 6.82 -11.08 -2.06
CA GLU A 197 7.70 -11.64 -3.09
C GLU A 197 7.46 -10.96 -4.45
N PHE A 198 6.20 -10.73 -4.83
CA PHE A 198 5.87 -10.00 -6.07
C PHE A 198 6.38 -8.55 -6.05
N ALA A 199 6.20 -7.83 -4.95
CA ALA A 199 6.69 -6.45 -4.83
C ALA A 199 8.22 -6.37 -4.91
N ALA A 200 8.92 -7.34 -4.30
CA ALA A 200 10.37 -7.45 -4.41
C ALA A 200 10.80 -7.72 -5.87
N PHE A 201 10.14 -8.65 -6.56
CA PHE A 201 10.44 -8.93 -7.97
C PHE A 201 10.18 -7.73 -8.89
N GLU A 202 9.13 -6.94 -8.67
CA GLU A 202 8.88 -5.72 -9.46
C GLU A 202 10.02 -4.71 -9.30
N SER A 203 10.55 -4.55 -8.08
CA SER A 203 11.69 -3.69 -7.80
C SER A 203 12.96 -4.17 -8.52
N GLU A 204 13.26 -5.47 -8.45
CA GLU A 204 14.42 -6.06 -9.14
C GLU A 204 14.32 -5.92 -10.67
N ILE A 205 13.11 -6.06 -11.24
CA ILE A 205 12.88 -5.87 -12.68
C ILE A 205 13.12 -4.42 -13.06
N ALA A 206 12.63 -3.45 -12.28
CA ALA A 206 12.86 -2.04 -12.54
C ALA A 206 14.36 -1.70 -12.51
N GLU A 207 15.10 -2.25 -11.54
CA GLU A 207 16.56 -2.08 -11.46
C GLU A 207 17.26 -2.68 -12.70
N LEU A 208 16.91 -3.92 -13.08
CA LEU A 208 17.45 -4.54 -14.28
C LEU A 208 17.14 -3.75 -15.54
N GLU A 209 15.92 -3.24 -15.68
CA GLU A 209 15.52 -2.40 -16.82
C GLU A 209 16.37 -1.13 -16.90
N THR A 210 16.57 -0.43 -15.79
CA THR A 210 17.44 0.76 -15.77
C THR A 210 18.87 0.43 -16.16
N LEU A 211 19.43 -0.67 -15.62
CA LEU A 211 20.79 -1.11 -15.95
C LEU A 211 20.94 -1.43 -17.45
N PHE A 212 19.95 -2.12 -18.03
CA PHE A 212 19.96 -2.47 -19.46
C PHE A 212 19.74 -1.26 -20.37
N MET A 213 18.83 -0.35 -20.02
CA MET A 213 18.60 0.87 -20.81
C MET A 213 19.81 1.79 -20.76
N ASP A 214 20.47 1.94 -19.60
CA ASP A 214 21.69 2.73 -19.47
C ASP A 214 22.86 2.14 -20.27
N ASP A 215 23.05 0.81 -20.26
CA ASP A 215 24.07 0.18 -21.11
C ASP A 215 23.73 0.32 -22.60
N LEU A 216 22.47 0.13 -22.98
CA LEU A 216 22.03 0.29 -24.37
C LEU A 216 22.24 1.71 -24.86
N ASP A 217 21.84 2.72 -24.09
CA ASP A 217 22.06 4.13 -24.42
C ASP A 217 23.55 4.45 -24.49
N GLY A 218 24.36 3.94 -23.56
CA GLY A 218 25.82 4.07 -23.60
C GLY A 218 26.43 3.43 -24.85
N ARG A 219 25.98 2.23 -25.24
CA ARG A 219 26.44 1.54 -26.45
C ARG A 219 25.97 2.24 -27.72
N LEU A 220 24.75 2.75 -27.73
CA LEU A 220 24.17 3.45 -28.88
C LEU A 220 24.84 4.81 -29.07
N ALA A 221 25.13 5.54 -27.99
CA ALA A 221 25.94 6.75 -28.02
C ALA A 221 27.34 6.48 -28.59
N ARG A 222 28.05 5.47 -28.07
CA ARG A 222 29.36 5.05 -28.61
C ARG A 222 29.29 4.64 -30.08
N SER A 223 28.26 3.91 -30.47
CA SER A 223 28.06 3.52 -31.87
C SER A 223 27.78 4.72 -32.77
N ASN A 224 27.01 5.69 -32.30
CA ASN A 224 26.69 6.92 -33.04
C ASN A 224 27.94 7.80 -33.19
N ASP A 225 28.78 7.88 -32.15
CA ASP A 225 30.06 8.57 -32.21
C ASP A 225 31.01 7.92 -33.22
N VAL A 226 31.13 6.58 -33.19
CA VAL A 226 31.94 5.84 -34.17
C VAL A 226 31.43 6.09 -35.59
N ILE A 227 30.13 5.94 -35.84
CA ILE A 227 29.54 6.20 -37.16
C ILE A 227 29.78 7.65 -37.58
N ASN A 228 29.57 8.63 -36.72
CA ASN A 228 29.83 10.04 -37.05
C ASN A 228 31.31 10.33 -37.30
N SER A 229 32.21 9.59 -36.68
CA SER A 229 33.66 9.72 -36.87
C SER A 229 34.19 8.99 -38.11
N GLU A 230 33.57 7.86 -38.50
CA GLU A 230 33.93 7.09 -39.70
C GLU A 230 33.21 7.59 -40.95
N MET A 231 32.07 8.28 -40.78
CA MET A 231 31.32 8.89 -41.87
C MET A 231 31.97 10.23 -42.22
N ASP A 232 32.93 10.19 -43.15
CA ASP A 232 33.54 11.38 -43.74
C ASP A 232 32.47 12.27 -44.38
N ARG A 233 32.07 13.33 -43.66
CA ARG A 233 31.07 14.31 -44.11
C ARG A 233 31.48 15.00 -45.40
N GLU A 234 32.78 15.08 -45.67
CA GLU A 234 33.35 15.62 -46.90
C GLU A 234 33.05 14.71 -48.10
N ILE A 235 33.21 13.38 -47.96
CA ILE A 235 32.90 12.41 -49.03
C ILE A 235 31.39 12.35 -49.31
N LEU A 236 30.55 12.43 -48.27
CA LEU A 236 29.09 12.52 -48.45
C LEU A 236 28.67 13.85 -49.09
N GLY A 237 29.31 14.96 -48.71
CA GLY A 237 29.11 16.26 -49.36
C GLY A 237 29.48 16.22 -50.84
N ASP A 238 30.65 15.67 -51.16
CA ASP A 238 31.16 15.53 -52.51
C ASP A 238 30.29 14.62 -53.37
N SER A 239 29.79 13.50 -52.82
CA SER A 239 28.90 12.60 -53.56
C SER A 239 27.52 13.20 -53.82
N VAL A 240 26.97 13.97 -52.89
CA VAL A 240 25.73 14.74 -53.10
C VAL A 240 25.94 15.84 -54.14
N GLN A 241 27.07 16.55 -54.07
CA GLN A 241 27.40 17.61 -55.01
C GLN A 241 27.65 17.06 -56.42
N LEU A 242 28.38 15.95 -56.54
CA LEU A 242 28.58 15.22 -57.80
C LEU A 242 27.26 14.74 -58.41
N SER A 243 26.34 14.22 -57.58
CA SER A 243 25.02 13.79 -58.05
C SER A 243 24.19 14.96 -58.59
N ASN A 244 24.21 16.11 -57.90
CA ASN A 244 23.55 17.33 -58.34
C ASN A 244 24.16 17.85 -59.66
N ASP A 245 25.49 17.88 -59.76
CA ASP A 245 26.22 18.33 -60.94
C ASP A 245 25.93 17.43 -62.16
N MET A 246 25.91 16.11 -61.99
CA MET A 246 25.54 15.17 -63.05
C MET A 246 24.09 15.35 -63.50
N ASN A 247 23.17 15.62 -62.57
CA ASN A 247 21.76 15.83 -62.90
C ASN A 247 21.55 17.16 -63.66
N GLU A 248 22.25 18.23 -63.25
CA GLU A 248 22.22 19.51 -63.97
C GLU A 248 22.86 19.39 -65.37
N ALA A 249 23.98 18.66 -65.49
CA ALA A 249 24.62 18.38 -66.76
C ALA A 249 23.70 17.59 -67.70
N ALA A 250 23.01 16.56 -67.19
CA ALA A 250 22.04 15.79 -67.95
C ALA A 250 20.86 16.65 -68.44
N MET A 251 20.35 17.56 -67.59
CA MET A 251 19.29 18.50 -68.00
C MET A 251 19.76 19.49 -69.07
N LYS A 252 20.99 20.01 -68.96
CA LYS A 252 21.57 20.90 -69.97
C LYS A 252 21.75 20.18 -71.31
N GLN A 253 22.25 18.95 -71.29
CA GLN A 253 22.42 18.14 -72.50
C GLN A 253 21.06 17.81 -73.14
N ALA A 254 20.06 17.42 -72.34
CA ALA A 254 18.70 17.20 -72.84
C ALA A 254 18.08 18.48 -73.45
N ARG A 255 18.39 19.66 -72.90
CA ARG A 255 17.93 20.95 -73.45
C ARG A 255 18.65 21.29 -74.75
N GLN A 256 19.95 21.04 -74.85
CA GLN A 256 20.73 21.20 -76.08
C GLN A 256 20.25 20.25 -77.19
N ASP A 257 19.99 18.98 -76.87
CA ASP A 257 19.44 18.01 -77.81
C ASP A 257 18.05 18.42 -78.31
N ARG A 258 17.19 18.94 -77.42
CA ARG A 258 15.89 19.50 -77.82
C ARG A 258 16.07 20.71 -78.74
N LEU A 259 16.96 21.64 -78.42
CA LEU A 259 17.28 22.80 -79.26
C LEU A 259 17.84 22.40 -80.62
N TYR A 260 18.75 21.43 -80.68
CA TYR A 260 19.32 20.91 -81.92
C TYR A 260 18.27 20.21 -82.78
N ARG A 261 17.37 19.41 -82.15
CA ARG A 261 16.21 18.81 -82.84
C ARG A 261 15.27 19.89 -83.38
N LEU A 262 14.98 20.94 -82.61
CA LEU A 262 14.15 22.06 -83.06
C LEU A 262 14.82 22.82 -84.22
N LEU A 263 16.10 23.15 -84.12
CA LEU A 263 16.87 23.77 -85.21
C LEU A 263 16.93 22.90 -86.46
N ARG A 264 17.03 21.57 -86.32
CA ARG A 264 16.95 20.64 -87.46
C ARG A 264 15.54 20.64 -88.10
N ILE A 265 14.49 20.73 -87.30
CA ILE A 265 13.10 20.78 -87.79
C ILE A 265 12.79 22.12 -88.47
N PHE A 266 13.29 23.24 -87.93
CA PHE A 266 12.99 24.58 -88.43
C PHE A 266 14.01 25.15 -89.43
N GLY A 267 15.24 24.63 -89.46
CA GLY A 267 16.37 25.23 -90.17
C GLY A 267 16.85 24.50 -91.42
N GLY A 268 16.28 23.37 -91.83
CA GLY A 268 16.82 22.65 -92.99
C GLY A 268 16.09 21.39 -93.41
N GLY A 269 14.87 21.57 -93.92
CA GLY A 269 14.26 20.68 -94.89
C GLY A 269 14.30 21.31 -96.28
N ARG A 270 15.51 21.52 -96.82
CA ARG A 270 15.80 21.74 -98.24
C ARG A 270 17.23 21.30 -98.52
#